data_AF-A0A158PDM5-F1
#
_entry.id   AF-A0A158PDM5-F1
#
_cell.length_a   1.000
_cell.length_b   1.000
_cell.length_c   1.000
_cell.angle_alpha   90.00
_cell.angle_beta   90.00
_cell.angle_gamma   90.00
#
_symmetry.space_group_name_H-M   'P 1'
#
loop_
_entity.id
_entity.type
_entity.pdbx_description
1 polymer ?
#
loop_
_entity_poly.entity_id
_entity_poly.type
_entity_poly.pdbx_seq_one_letter_code
_entity_poly.pdbx_strand_id
1 'polypeptide(L)'
;MLISFKELHNLVYGQWVAPDRWRDCETKNATLEMVNYVQEAFRDMLVENDWLDSSTKASALDKARKIQRAVGYPDFILDDKKLDDYYSGLYITESDSYTEMMEKWIHWRIYLEFKRLMKPVDRNEVNFNPMTVPEAGLYVNGKLAQGETIADHAGVKVAFKVNFRVQDVKKNKFSAYKNYLKTFGEERRISGLEEYSSEQMFFIGYATLYRDFLHPYYVTVASMVNQVLANQPEFAAVFNCPVDTPMNPTNRCAVW
;
A
#
# COMPACT_ATOMS: atom_id res chain seq x y z
N MET A 1 21.87 -15.39 24.84
CA MET A 1 20.85 -14.42 24.42
C MET A 1 19.96 -15.15 23.42
N LEU A 2 18.99 -15.92 23.94
CA LEU A 2 18.12 -16.78 23.13
C LEU A 2 16.73 -16.13 23.18
N ILE A 3 16.39 -15.43 22.10
CA ILE A 3 15.03 -14.96 21.84
C ILE A 3 14.21 -16.21 21.52
N SER A 4 13.12 -16.43 22.23
CA SER A 4 12.23 -17.58 22.03
C SER A 4 11.55 -17.47 20.65
N PHE A 5 11.27 -18.58 19.98
CA PHE A 5 10.64 -18.56 18.65
C PHE A 5 9.24 -17.90 18.66
N LYS A 6 8.57 -17.85 19.83
CA LYS A 6 7.33 -17.07 20.02
C LYS A 6 7.55 -15.59 19.68
N GLU A 7 8.70 -15.03 20.06
CA GLU A 7 9.11 -13.64 19.80
C GLU A 7 9.53 -13.40 18.33
N LEU A 8 9.78 -14.45 17.55
CA LEU A 8 10.09 -14.35 16.12
C LEU A 8 8.84 -14.41 15.22
N HIS A 9 7.66 -14.74 15.77
CA HIS A 9 6.43 -14.74 15.00
C HIS A 9 5.91 -13.30 14.80
N ASN A 10 5.51 -12.96 13.57
CA ASN A 10 5.16 -11.60 13.14
C ASN A 10 4.26 -10.78 14.09
N LEU A 11 3.35 -11.42 14.82
CA LEU A 11 2.46 -10.74 15.79
C LEU A 11 3.15 -10.40 17.11
N VAL A 12 3.97 -11.30 17.65
CA VAL A 12 4.74 -11.06 18.89
C VAL A 12 5.93 -10.16 18.57
N TYR A 13 6.62 -10.43 17.46
CA TYR A 13 7.62 -9.51 16.92
C TYR A 13 7.00 -8.13 16.66
N GLY A 14 5.78 -8.08 16.11
CA GLY A 14 5.03 -6.83 15.92
C GLY A 14 4.74 -6.10 17.23
N GLN A 15 4.45 -6.80 18.33
CA GLN A 15 4.26 -6.19 19.65
C GLN A 15 5.56 -5.55 20.19
N TRP A 16 6.70 -6.21 19.97
CA TRP A 16 8.03 -5.78 20.43
C TRP A 16 8.68 -4.73 19.53
N VAL A 17 8.51 -4.85 18.21
CA VAL A 17 9.18 -4.05 17.18
C VAL A 17 8.29 -2.95 16.63
N ALA A 18 7.00 -2.90 16.97
CA ALA A 18 6.27 -1.63 16.96
C ALA A 18 6.98 -0.70 17.96
N PRO A 19 7.94 0.13 17.51
CA PRO A 19 8.66 1.04 18.38
C PRO A 19 7.64 2.02 18.97
N ASP A 20 8.03 2.74 20.01
CA ASP A 20 7.23 3.85 20.54
C ASP A 20 6.76 4.83 19.43
N ARG A 21 7.48 4.88 18.30
CA ARG A 21 7.15 5.62 17.07
C ARG A 21 5.92 5.11 16.28
N TRP A 22 5.60 3.82 16.29
CA TRP A 22 4.39 3.27 15.62
C TRP A 22 3.25 3.01 16.62
N ARG A 23 3.55 3.06 17.93
CA ARG A 23 2.54 3.21 19.00
C ARG A 23 2.02 4.64 19.12
N ASP A 24 2.71 5.59 18.51
CA ASP A 24 2.24 6.96 18.38
C ASP A 24 0.89 6.99 17.64
N CYS A 25 -0.15 7.35 18.40
CA CYS A 25 -1.50 7.50 17.88
C CYS A 25 -1.54 8.59 16.79
N GLU A 26 -0.65 9.57 16.80
CA GLU A 26 -0.61 10.62 15.78
C GLU A 26 -0.23 10.04 14.42
N THR A 27 0.82 9.23 14.33
CA THR A 27 1.23 8.57 13.08
C THR A 27 0.15 7.62 12.54
N LYS A 28 -0.49 6.83 13.42
CA LYS A 28 -1.60 5.93 13.02
C LYS A 28 -2.81 6.73 12.53
N ASN A 29 -3.18 7.81 13.23
CA ASN A 29 -4.31 8.66 12.86
C ASN A 29 -4.06 9.43 11.56
N ALA A 30 -2.86 10.00 11.38
CA ALA A 30 -2.47 10.66 10.14
C ALA A 30 -2.53 9.69 8.96
N THR A 31 -2.04 8.45 9.13
CA THR A 31 -2.13 7.42 8.09
C THR A 31 -3.58 7.04 7.76
N LEU A 32 -4.43 6.91 8.78
CA LEU A 32 -5.87 6.66 8.58
C LEU A 32 -6.55 7.80 7.83
N GLU A 33 -6.16 9.04 8.09
CA GLU A 33 -6.65 10.22 7.35
C GLU A 33 -6.21 10.18 5.88
N MET A 34 -4.94 9.88 5.61
CA MET A 34 -4.44 9.68 4.25
C MET A 34 -5.21 8.59 3.50
N VAL A 35 -5.47 7.45 4.14
CA VAL A 35 -6.28 6.36 3.56
C VAL A 35 -7.69 6.83 3.23
N ASN A 36 -8.30 7.71 4.05
CA ASN A 36 -9.61 8.28 3.74
C ASN A 36 -9.58 9.12 2.47
N TYR A 37 -8.60 10.00 2.32
CA TYR A 37 -8.46 10.81 1.11
C TYR A 37 -8.31 9.95 -0.14
N VAL A 38 -7.50 8.88 -0.07
CA VAL A 38 -7.33 7.92 -1.18
C VAL A 38 -8.65 7.22 -1.51
N GLN A 39 -9.39 6.74 -0.50
CA GLN A 39 -10.68 6.08 -0.73
C GLN A 39 -11.72 7.04 -1.34
N GLU A 40 -11.74 8.30 -0.91
CA GLU A 40 -12.64 9.31 -1.47
C GLU A 40 -12.30 9.62 -2.92
N ALA A 41 -11.03 9.86 -3.24
CA ALA A 41 -10.59 10.12 -4.60
C ALA A 41 -10.83 8.91 -5.52
N PHE A 42 -10.68 7.68 -5.02
CA PHE A 42 -11.04 6.47 -5.76
C PHE A 42 -12.55 6.41 -6.06
N ARG A 43 -13.41 6.77 -5.10
CA ARG A 43 -14.86 6.83 -5.33
C ARG A 43 -15.25 7.90 -6.34
N ASP A 44 -14.60 9.07 -6.30
CA ASP A 44 -14.84 10.12 -7.30
C ASP A 44 -14.45 9.64 -8.71
N MET A 45 -13.32 8.93 -8.83
CA MET A 45 -12.87 8.31 -10.07
C MET A 45 -13.83 7.20 -10.59
N LEU A 46 -14.44 6.42 -9.68
CA LEU A 46 -15.50 5.45 -10.04
C LEU A 46 -16.76 6.12 -10.61
N VAL A 47 -17.05 7.36 -10.24
CA VAL A 47 -18.19 8.10 -10.79
C VAL A 47 -17.86 8.70 -12.16
N GLU A 48 -16.63 9.20 -12.32
CA GLU A 48 -16.16 9.95 -13.49
C GLU A 48 -15.84 9.11 -14.73
N ASN A 49 -15.53 7.81 -14.58
CA ASN A 49 -15.22 6.98 -15.75
C ASN A 49 -16.40 6.87 -16.73
N ASP A 50 -16.11 6.57 -17.98
CA ASP A 50 -17.06 6.50 -19.09
C ASP A 50 -17.42 5.06 -19.49
N TRP A 51 -16.60 4.08 -19.10
CA TRP A 51 -16.74 2.68 -19.53
C TRP A 51 -17.67 1.84 -18.63
N LEU A 52 -17.96 2.26 -17.39
CA LEU A 52 -18.93 1.59 -16.52
C LEU A 52 -20.33 2.17 -16.68
N ASP A 53 -21.33 1.31 -16.82
CA ASP A 53 -22.73 1.70 -16.74
C ASP A 53 -23.14 2.09 -15.30
N SER A 54 -24.27 2.79 -15.17
CA SER A 54 -24.74 3.31 -13.88
C SER A 54 -24.98 2.23 -12.82
N SER A 55 -25.44 1.04 -13.22
CA SER A 55 -25.73 -0.06 -12.28
C SER A 55 -24.45 -0.69 -11.75
N THR A 56 -23.44 -0.86 -12.63
CA THR A 56 -22.13 -1.37 -12.24
C THR A 56 -21.38 -0.35 -11.37
N LYS A 57 -21.47 0.95 -11.69
CA LYS A 57 -20.92 2.02 -10.82
C LYS A 57 -21.50 1.97 -9.41
N ALA A 58 -22.82 1.79 -9.28
CA ALA A 58 -23.47 1.69 -7.98
C ALA A 58 -22.93 0.50 -7.15
N SER A 59 -22.74 -0.65 -7.80
CA SER A 59 -22.16 -1.85 -7.17
C SER A 59 -20.69 -1.66 -6.77
N ALA A 60 -19.89 -1.02 -7.65
CA ALA A 60 -18.50 -0.71 -7.36
C ALA A 60 -18.35 0.28 -6.19
N LEU A 61 -19.22 1.30 -6.12
CA LEU A 61 -19.26 2.26 -5.01
C LEU A 61 -19.66 1.59 -3.68
N ASP A 62 -20.64 0.68 -3.69
CA ASP A 62 -21.01 -0.09 -2.51
C ASP A 62 -19.84 -0.93 -2.01
N LYS A 63 -19.12 -1.63 -2.91
CA LYS A 63 -17.90 -2.37 -2.57
C LYS A 63 -16.82 -1.44 -2.01
N ALA A 64 -16.56 -0.30 -2.64
CA ALA A 64 -15.55 0.66 -2.21
C ALA A 64 -15.84 1.30 -0.84
N ARG A 65 -17.11 1.38 -0.42
CA ARG A 65 -17.51 1.81 0.93
C ARG A 65 -17.27 0.74 1.99
N LYS A 66 -17.26 -0.53 1.61
CA LYS A 66 -17.10 -1.69 2.49
C LYS A 66 -15.65 -2.18 2.61
N ILE A 67 -14.69 -1.54 1.93
CA ILE A 67 -13.26 -1.85 2.07
C ILE A 67 -12.83 -1.53 3.50
N GLN A 68 -12.42 -2.56 4.23
CA GLN A 68 -11.87 -2.43 5.57
C GLN A 68 -10.44 -1.86 5.52
N ARG A 69 -10.08 -1.13 6.57
CA ARG A 69 -8.78 -0.46 6.69
C ARG A 69 -8.04 -1.14 7.85
N ALA A 70 -6.80 -1.58 7.59
CA ALA A 70 -5.89 -2.06 8.60
C ALA A 70 -4.58 -1.27 8.47
N VAL A 71 -4.16 -0.60 9.55
CA VAL A 71 -2.96 0.25 9.57
C VAL A 71 -2.06 -0.17 10.71
N GLY A 72 -0.81 -0.52 10.39
CA GLY A 72 0.21 -0.92 11.36
C GLY A 72 -0.01 -2.35 11.84
N TYR A 73 -0.67 -2.52 12.98
CA TYR A 73 -0.86 -3.81 13.65
C TYR A 73 -2.29 -3.98 14.15
N PRO A 74 -2.77 -5.22 14.31
CA PRO A 74 -4.10 -5.46 14.87
C PRO A 74 -4.11 -5.11 16.36
N ASP A 75 -5.13 -4.39 16.83
CA ASP A 75 -5.15 -3.81 18.18
C ASP A 75 -5.03 -4.87 19.31
N PHE A 76 -5.42 -6.12 19.06
CA PHE A 76 -5.36 -7.18 20.07
C PHE A 76 -3.93 -7.55 20.50
N ILE A 77 -2.91 -7.28 19.69
CA ILE A 77 -1.51 -7.61 20.06
C ILE A 77 -0.97 -6.68 21.15
N LEU A 78 -1.64 -5.56 21.43
CA LEU A 78 -1.28 -4.65 22.53
C LEU A 78 -1.83 -5.12 23.88
N ASP A 79 -2.73 -6.10 23.89
CA ASP A 79 -3.35 -6.66 25.08
C ASP A 79 -2.73 -8.03 25.34
N ASP A 80 -1.83 -8.11 26.32
CA ASP A 80 -1.06 -9.32 26.64
C ASP A 80 -1.97 -10.54 26.85
N LYS A 81 -3.13 -10.34 27.49
CA LYS A 81 -4.08 -11.42 27.73
C LYS A 81 -4.67 -11.94 26.42
N LYS A 82 -5.08 -11.04 25.51
CA LYS A 82 -5.60 -11.45 24.20
C LYS A 82 -4.54 -12.10 23.34
N LEU A 83 -3.29 -11.64 23.44
CA LEU A 83 -2.17 -12.23 22.73
C LEU A 83 -1.85 -13.65 23.26
N ASP A 84 -1.84 -13.84 24.56
CA ASP A 84 -1.65 -15.15 25.18
C ASP A 84 -2.82 -16.11 24.89
N ASP A 85 -4.05 -15.61 24.93
CA ASP A 85 -5.23 -16.38 24.53
C ASP A 85 -5.14 -16.81 23.06
N TYR A 86 -4.64 -15.95 22.17
CA TYR A 86 -4.39 -16.28 20.76
C TYR A 86 -3.39 -17.42 20.61
N TYR A 87 -2.29 -17.40 21.36
CA TYR A 87 -1.27 -18.47 21.37
C TYR A 87 -1.57 -19.64 22.30
N SER A 88 -2.79 -19.72 22.85
CA SER A 88 -3.17 -20.81 23.74
C SER A 88 -2.97 -22.18 23.07
N GLY A 89 -2.39 -23.10 23.83
CA GLY A 89 -2.02 -24.44 23.34
C GLY A 89 -0.65 -24.54 22.67
N LEU A 90 0.09 -23.44 22.48
CA LEU A 90 1.49 -23.46 22.07
C LEU A 90 2.41 -23.36 23.30
N TYR A 91 3.09 -24.45 23.63
CA TYR A 91 3.97 -24.53 24.80
C TYR A 91 5.43 -24.74 24.38
N ILE A 92 6.18 -23.64 24.29
CA ILE A 92 7.62 -23.64 23.99
C ILE A 92 8.37 -23.31 25.28
N THR A 93 9.42 -24.06 25.58
CA THR A 93 10.28 -23.90 26.76
C THR A 93 11.72 -23.64 26.36
N GLU A 94 12.50 -23.05 27.26
CA GLU A 94 13.92 -22.76 27.02
C GLU A 94 14.79 -24.02 26.79
N SER A 95 14.33 -25.18 27.25
CA SER A 95 15.00 -26.46 27.04
C SER A 95 14.71 -27.10 25.67
N ASP A 96 13.76 -26.58 24.91
CA ASP A 96 13.46 -27.10 23.58
C ASP A 96 14.59 -26.79 22.60
N SER A 97 15.04 -27.79 21.86
CA SER A 97 15.89 -27.57 20.70
C SER A 97 15.12 -26.83 19.59
N TYR A 98 15.84 -26.16 18.69
CA TYR A 98 15.22 -25.46 17.57
C TYR A 98 14.25 -26.36 16.77
N THR A 99 14.61 -27.62 16.54
CA THR A 99 13.76 -28.58 15.81
C THR A 99 12.46 -28.88 16.56
N GLU A 100 12.53 -29.07 17.88
CA GLU A 100 11.34 -29.30 18.71
C GLU A 100 10.45 -28.05 18.77
N MET A 101 11.04 -26.86 18.85
CA MET A 101 10.29 -25.60 18.77
C MET A 101 9.53 -25.49 17.44
N MET A 102 10.19 -25.79 16.33
CA MET A 102 9.59 -25.77 14.99
C MET A 102 8.47 -26.79 14.85
N GLU A 103 8.66 -28.02 15.33
CA GLU A 103 7.65 -29.07 15.30
C GLU A 103 6.39 -28.65 16.09
N LYS A 104 6.57 -28.15 17.32
CA LYS A 104 5.47 -27.65 18.15
C LYS A 104 4.73 -26.49 17.48
N TRP A 105 5.45 -25.56 16.85
CA TRP A 105 4.85 -24.45 16.13
C TRP A 105 4.06 -24.91 14.91
N ILE A 106 4.61 -25.83 14.10
CA ILE A 106 3.93 -26.40 12.93
C ILE A 106 2.64 -27.11 13.35
N HIS A 107 2.71 -27.98 14.37
CA HIS A 107 1.54 -28.69 14.90
C HIS A 107 0.46 -27.72 15.40
N TRP A 108 0.85 -26.72 16.19
CA TRP A 108 -0.08 -25.71 16.67
C TRP A 108 -0.70 -24.91 15.52
N ARG A 109 0.09 -24.48 14.53
CA ARG A 109 -0.39 -23.73 13.36
C ARG A 109 -1.40 -24.56 12.57
N ILE A 110 -1.06 -25.81 12.24
CA ILE A 110 -1.97 -26.72 11.53
C ILE A 110 -3.29 -26.85 12.31
N TYR A 111 -3.21 -27.09 13.61
CA TYR A 111 -4.38 -27.20 14.47
C TYR A 111 -5.22 -25.91 14.52
N LEU A 112 -4.58 -24.73 14.55
CA LEU A 112 -5.26 -23.45 14.47
C LEU A 112 -6.02 -23.29 13.15
N GLU A 113 -5.39 -23.62 12.01
CA GLU A 113 -6.04 -23.58 10.69
C GLU A 113 -7.24 -24.53 10.62
N PHE A 114 -7.11 -25.76 11.14
CA PHE A 114 -8.23 -26.71 11.22
C PHE A 114 -9.37 -26.19 12.11
N LYS A 115 -9.05 -25.52 13.23
CA LYS A 115 -10.05 -24.86 14.07
C LYS A 115 -10.78 -23.73 13.34
N ARG A 116 -10.10 -22.99 12.46
CA ARG A 116 -10.73 -21.94 11.65
C ARG A 116 -11.77 -22.50 10.68
N LEU A 117 -11.60 -23.72 10.16
CA LEU A 117 -12.60 -24.36 9.28
C LEU A 117 -13.96 -24.56 9.95
N MET A 118 -14.02 -24.63 11.28
CA MET A 118 -15.26 -24.81 12.04
C MET A 118 -15.87 -23.48 12.50
N LYS A 119 -15.26 -22.34 12.15
CA LYS A 119 -15.72 -21.00 12.54
C LYS A 119 -16.00 -20.16 11.29
N PRO A 120 -16.88 -19.15 11.37
CA PRO A 120 -16.98 -18.14 10.32
C PRO A 120 -15.65 -17.43 10.11
N VAL A 121 -15.37 -17.02 8.87
CA VAL A 121 -14.17 -16.24 8.54
C VAL A 121 -14.21 -14.90 9.26
N ASP A 122 -13.20 -14.61 10.08
CA ASP A 122 -13.01 -13.30 10.69
C ASP A 122 -12.38 -12.34 9.67
N ARG A 123 -13.10 -11.29 9.31
CA ARG A 123 -12.63 -10.28 8.35
C ARG A 123 -11.68 -9.25 8.99
N ASN A 124 -11.52 -9.27 10.30
CA ASN A 124 -10.60 -8.39 11.02
C ASN A 124 -9.22 -9.03 11.23
N GLU A 125 -9.05 -10.29 10.83
CA GLU A 125 -7.76 -10.98 10.89
C GLU A 125 -6.82 -10.45 9.81
N VAL A 126 -5.66 -9.92 10.23
CA VAL A 126 -4.67 -9.33 9.33
C VAL A 126 -3.61 -10.36 9.00
N ASN A 127 -3.67 -10.93 7.79
CA ASN A 127 -2.60 -11.76 7.25
C ASN A 127 -1.52 -10.88 6.65
N PHE A 128 -0.45 -10.61 7.41
CA PHE A 128 0.80 -10.11 6.86
C PHE A 128 1.55 -11.28 6.22
N ASN A 129 1.32 -11.51 4.93
CA ASN A 129 2.26 -12.26 4.11
C ASN A 129 3.23 -11.25 3.48
N PRO A 130 4.50 -11.17 3.91
CA PRO A 130 5.52 -10.55 3.09
C PRO A 130 5.67 -11.40 1.83
N MET A 131 5.14 -10.89 0.72
CA MET A 131 5.26 -11.53 -0.58
C MET A 131 6.68 -11.23 -1.11
N THR A 132 7.59 -12.19 -0.97
CA THR A 132 8.85 -12.18 -1.70
C THR A 132 8.65 -13.01 -2.96
N VAL A 133 8.69 -12.34 -4.11
CA VAL A 133 8.73 -12.99 -5.43
C VAL A 133 10.19 -13.02 -5.88
N PRO A 134 10.89 -14.15 -5.81
CA PRO A 134 12.13 -14.29 -6.57
C PRO A 134 11.75 -14.65 -8.01
N GLU A 135 12.19 -13.91 -9.04
CA GLU A 135 12.72 -14.58 -10.25
C GLU A 135 13.31 -13.72 -11.38
N ALA A 136 14.34 -14.35 -11.96
CA ALA A 136 14.79 -14.51 -13.34
C ALA A 136 14.44 -13.48 -14.44
N GLY A 137 15.46 -13.10 -15.20
CA GLY A 137 15.42 -12.19 -16.36
C GLY A 137 14.58 -12.69 -17.55
N LEU A 138 13.27 -12.65 -17.40
CA LEU A 138 12.25 -12.96 -18.40
C LEU A 138 11.50 -11.68 -18.82
N TYR A 139 11.00 -11.66 -20.06
CA TYR A 139 10.07 -10.62 -20.53
C TYR A 139 8.81 -10.57 -19.65
N VAL A 140 8.35 -9.37 -19.30
CA VAL A 140 7.13 -9.20 -18.48
C VAL A 140 5.93 -9.72 -19.25
N ASN A 141 5.32 -10.79 -18.76
CA ASN A 141 4.07 -11.29 -19.30
C ASN A 141 2.93 -10.35 -18.90
N GLY A 142 2.49 -9.52 -19.84
CA GLY A 142 1.44 -8.52 -19.62
C GLY A 142 0.10 -9.08 -19.14
N LYS A 143 -0.18 -10.37 -19.33
CA LYS A 143 -1.39 -11.03 -18.76
C LYS A 143 -1.22 -11.38 -17.29
N LEU A 144 -0.02 -11.79 -16.88
CA LEU A 144 0.27 -12.15 -15.48
C LEU A 144 0.45 -10.90 -14.60
N ALA A 145 1.08 -9.86 -15.13
CA ALA A 145 1.30 -8.59 -14.42
C ALA A 145 0.12 -7.62 -14.50
N GLN A 146 -0.97 -7.98 -15.21
CA GLN A 146 -2.07 -7.06 -15.53
C GLN A 146 -2.71 -6.46 -14.28
N GLY A 147 -2.98 -7.28 -13.27
CA GLY A 147 -3.64 -6.84 -12.03
C GLY A 147 -2.82 -5.78 -11.30
N GLU A 148 -1.53 -6.07 -11.07
CA GLU A 148 -0.61 -5.14 -10.39
C GLU A 148 -0.36 -3.87 -11.20
N THR A 149 -0.23 -3.98 -12.53
CA THR A 149 -0.07 -2.80 -13.40
C THR A 149 -1.29 -1.88 -13.37
N ILE A 150 -2.50 -2.45 -13.33
CA ILE A 150 -3.75 -1.68 -13.15
C ILE A 150 -3.78 -1.02 -11.78
N ALA A 151 -3.33 -1.71 -10.73
CA ALA A 151 -3.26 -1.18 -9.37
C ALA A 151 -2.25 -0.03 -9.26
N ASP A 152 -1.06 -0.17 -9.83
CA ASP A 152 -0.02 0.86 -9.84
C ASP A 152 -0.48 2.12 -10.61
N HIS A 153 -1.09 1.93 -11.80
CA HIS A 153 -1.62 3.03 -12.60
C HIS A 153 -2.71 3.81 -11.86
N ALA A 154 -3.66 3.11 -11.25
CA ALA A 154 -4.71 3.72 -10.45
C ALA A 154 -4.16 4.38 -9.18
N GLY A 155 -3.23 3.72 -8.50
CA GLY A 155 -2.62 4.18 -7.24
C GLY A 155 -1.89 5.50 -7.42
N VAL A 156 -1.04 5.61 -8.44
CA VAL A 156 -0.31 6.87 -8.76
C VAL A 156 -1.29 7.98 -9.14
N LYS A 157 -2.29 7.68 -9.98
CA LYS A 157 -3.30 8.64 -10.41
C LYS A 157 -4.12 9.17 -9.23
N VAL A 158 -4.58 8.29 -8.35
CA VAL A 158 -5.35 8.65 -7.15
C VAL A 158 -4.49 9.45 -6.18
N ALA A 159 -3.26 9.02 -5.91
CA ALA A 159 -2.35 9.74 -5.01
C ALA A 159 -2.00 11.14 -5.54
N PHE A 160 -1.72 11.27 -6.84
CA PHE A 160 -1.51 12.57 -7.47
C PHE A 160 -2.76 13.45 -7.37
N LYS A 161 -3.95 12.87 -7.59
CA LYS A 161 -5.23 13.58 -7.51
C LYS A 161 -5.50 14.11 -6.10
N VAL A 162 -5.28 13.28 -5.07
CA VAL A 162 -5.44 13.66 -3.65
C VAL A 162 -4.53 14.82 -3.26
N ASN A 163 -3.29 14.80 -3.75
CA ASN A 163 -2.34 15.86 -3.48
C ASN A 163 -2.67 17.13 -4.30
N PHE A 164 -2.63 17.05 -5.63
CA PHE A 164 -2.54 18.24 -6.46
C PHE A 164 -3.84 18.66 -7.14
N ARG A 165 -4.81 17.75 -7.34
CA ARG A 165 -6.08 18.10 -8.00
C ARG A 165 -7.17 18.46 -7.01
N VAL A 166 -7.58 19.72 -7.07
CA VAL A 166 -8.85 20.18 -6.50
C VAL A 166 -9.97 19.72 -7.39
N GLN A 167 -10.81 18.81 -6.89
CA GLN A 167 -12.11 18.61 -7.52
C GLN A 167 -13.19 19.36 -6.74
N ASP A 168 -13.77 20.32 -7.46
CA ASP A 168 -14.95 21.11 -7.12
C ASP A 168 -14.82 22.07 -5.92
N VAL A 169 -14.59 23.35 -6.25
CA VAL A 169 -14.90 24.51 -5.41
C VAL A 169 -16.37 24.48 -4.94
N LYS A 170 -17.27 23.81 -5.68
CA LYS A 170 -18.69 23.66 -5.35
C LYS A 170 -18.98 22.59 -4.28
N LYS A 171 -18.07 21.65 -4.02
CA LYS A 171 -18.27 20.56 -3.05
C LYS A 171 -17.53 20.76 -1.72
N ASN A 172 -16.83 21.90 -1.55
CA ASN A 172 -15.98 22.15 -0.38
C ASN A 172 -14.94 21.04 -0.12
N LYS A 173 -14.62 20.22 -1.12
CA LYS A 173 -13.56 19.21 -1.07
C LYS A 173 -12.24 19.89 -1.42
N PHE A 174 -11.52 20.38 -0.42
CA PHE A 174 -10.14 20.82 -0.63
C PHE A 174 -9.24 19.59 -0.78
N SER A 175 -8.28 19.63 -1.71
CA SER A 175 -7.23 18.61 -1.76
C SER A 175 -6.48 18.62 -0.43
N ALA A 176 -6.02 17.45 0.03
CA ALA A 176 -5.27 17.34 1.30
C ALA A 176 -4.09 18.33 1.31
N TYR A 177 -3.44 18.49 0.16
CA TYR A 177 -2.37 19.47 -0.04
C TYR A 177 -2.84 20.92 0.10
N LYS A 178 -3.99 21.33 -0.44
CA LYS A 178 -4.46 22.72 -0.26
C LYS A 178 -4.85 23.03 1.17
N ASN A 179 -5.40 22.07 1.91
CA ASN A 179 -5.63 22.24 3.35
C ASN A 179 -4.30 22.36 4.09
N TYR A 180 -3.31 21.54 3.75
CA TYR A 180 -1.95 21.67 4.26
C TYR A 180 -1.36 23.06 3.96
N LEU A 181 -1.39 23.51 2.72
CA LEU A 181 -0.87 24.82 2.31
C LEU A 181 -1.56 25.99 3.03
N LYS A 182 -2.85 25.88 3.34
CA LYS A 182 -3.57 26.91 4.12
C LYS A 182 -3.08 26.98 5.57
N THR A 183 -2.80 25.83 6.17
CA THR A 183 -2.40 25.72 7.58
C THR A 183 -0.91 25.99 7.78
N PHE A 184 -0.06 25.53 6.86
CA PHE A 184 1.39 25.48 7.03
C PHE A 184 2.18 26.33 6.01
N GLY A 185 1.51 26.90 5.00
CA GLY A 185 2.16 27.66 3.94
C GLY A 185 2.79 26.78 2.86
N GLU A 186 3.60 27.37 1.98
CA GLU A 186 4.30 26.63 0.94
C GLU A 186 5.28 25.61 1.55
N GLU A 187 5.25 24.40 1.00
CA GLU A 187 6.18 23.35 1.37
C GLU A 187 7.61 23.75 0.98
N ARG A 188 8.54 23.61 1.91
CA ARG A 188 9.95 23.94 1.66
C ARG A 188 10.51 22.99 0.60
N ARG A 189 11.18 23.58 -0.40
CA ARG A 189 11.95 22.82 -1.39
C ARG A 189 13.06 22.01 -0.71
N ILE A 190 13.34 20.82 -1.24
CA ILE A 190 14.42 19.97 -0.73
C ILE A 190 15.76 20.58 -1.12
N SER A 191 16.68 20.62 -0.17
CA SER A 191 18.01 21.18 -0.43
C SER A 191 18.79 20.34 -1.44
N GLY A 192 19.33 21.00 -2.48
CA GLY A 192 20.01 20.37 -3.60
C GLY A 192 19.09 19.83 -4.71
N LEU A 193 17.78 20.08 -4.61
CA LEU A 193 16.75 19.75 -5.61
C LEU A 193 15.73 20.89 -5.76
N GLU A 194 16.13 22.12 -5.45
CA GLU A 194 15.26 23.29 -5.45
C GLU A 194 14.73 23.66 -6.85
N GLU A 195 15.37 23.15 -7.91
CA GLU A 195 14.93 23.31 -9.30
C GLU A 195 13.64 22.55 -9.62
N TYR A 196 13.24 21.58 -8.81
CA TYR A 196 12.04 20.77 -9.04
C TYR A 196 10.82 21.30 -8.27
N SER A 197 9.68 21.36 -8.97
CA SER A 197 8.38 21.68 -8.35
C SER A 197 7.89 20.55 -7.45
N SER A 198 6.85 20.80 -6.63
CA SER A 198 6.31 19.78 -5.71
C SER A 198 5.66 18.64 -6.49
N GLU A 199 5.07 18.97 -7.63
CA GLU A 199 4.47 18.02 -8.56
C GLU A 199 5.53 17.17 -9.26
N GLN A 200 6.67 17.77 -9.64
CA GLN A 200 7.81 17.02 -10.19
C GLN A 200 8.41 16.10 -9.12
N MET A 201 8.58 16.61 -7.90
CA MET A 201 9.09 15.84 -6.76
C MET A 201 8.21 14.65 -6.39
N PHE A 202 6.88 14.76 -6.56
CA PHE A 202 5.98 13.62 -6.38
C PHE A 202 6.34 12.44 -7.31
N PHE A 203 6.51 12.71 -8.60
CA PHE A 203 6.83 11.65 -9.57
C PHE A 203 8.28 11.16 -9.45
N ILE A 204 9.23 12.05 -9.11
CA ILE A 204 10.60 11.66 -8.77
C ILE A 204 10.59 10.72 -7.56
N GLY A 205 9.85 11.08 -6.51
CA GLY A 205 9.66 10.25 -5.31
C GLY A 205 9.10 8.87 -5.65
N TYR A 206 8.03 8.81 -6.45
CA TYR A 206 7.48 7.54 -6.94
C TYR A 206 8.55 6.70 -7.65
N ALA A 207 9.30 7.27 -8.60
CA ALA A 207 10.33 6.55 -9.32
C ALA A 207 11.46 6.05 -8.42
N THR A 208 11.80 6.79 -7.35
CA THR A 208 12.85 6.37 -6.41
C THR A 208 12.47 5.16 -5.56
N LEU A 209 11.18 4.88 -5.33
CA LEU A 209 10.74 3.66 -4.60
C LEU A 209 11.22 2.38 -5.29
N TYR A 210 11.38 2.45 -6.60
CA TYR A 210 11.78 1.32 -7.43
C TYR A 210 13.31 1.26 -7.62
N ARG A 211 14.08 2.19 -7.03
CA ARG A 211 15.54 2.28 -7.20
C ARG A 211 16.28 1.08 -6.62
N ASP A 212 15.88 0.59 -5.45
CA ASP A 212 16.62 -0.49 -4.77
C ASP A 212 16.42 -1.87 -5.41
N PHE A 213 15.44 -1.99 -6.31
CA PHE A 213 15.28 -3.15 -7.18
C PHE A 213 16.13 -3.04 -8.46
N LEU A 214 16.88 -1.94 -8.68
CA LEU A 214 17.78 -1.72 -9.82
C LEU A 214 19.21 -2.21 -9.55
N HIS A 215 19.38 -3.48 -9.19
CA HIS A 215 20.69 -4.10 -9.32
C HIS A 215 20.98 -4.40 -10.82
N PRO A 216 22.25 -4.46 -11.29
CA PRO A 216 22.61 -4.43 -12.71
C PRO A 216 22.01 -5.52 -13.64
N TYR A 217 21.25 -6.49 -13.11
CA TYR A 217 20.56 -7.52 -13.88
C TYR A 217 19.04 -7.29 -14.01
N TYR A 218 18.48 -6.23 -13.40
CA TYR A 218 17.04 -6.01 -13.24
C TYR A 218 16.50 -4.94 -14.21
N VAL A 219 16.48 -5.26 -15.51
CA VAL A 219 15.94 -4.40 -16.60
C VAL A 219 14.40 -4.20 -16.50
N THR A 220 13.71 -5.07 -15.76
CA THR A 220 12.24 -5.13 -15.69
C THR A 220 11.60 -4.00 -14.87
N VAL A 221 12.29 -3.48 -13.86
CA VAL A 221 11.72 -2.51 -12.92
C VAL A 221 11.67 -1.09 -13.50
N ALA A 222 12.72 -0.68 -14.21
CA ALA A 222 12.72 0.59 -14.95
C ALA A 222 11.60 0.61 -16.03
N SER A 223 11.32 -0.56 -16.63
CA SER A 223 10.20 -0.72 -17.57
C SER A 223 8.85 -0.54 -16.88
N MET A 224 8.68 -1.01 -15.64
CA MET A 224 7.42 -0.84 -14.87
C MET A 224 7.13 0.62 -14.55
N VAL A 225 8.14 1.37 -14.06
CA VAL A 225 7.98 2.80 -13.77
C VAL A 225 7.59 3.57 -15.03
N ASN A 226 8.29 3.34 -16.14
CA ASN A 226 7.99 4.01 -17.40
C ASN A 226 6.60 3.64 -17.95
N GLN A 227 6.19 2.38 -17.86
CA GLN A 227 4.87 1.92 -18.29
C GLN A 227 3.75 2.61 -17.51
N VAL A 228 3.91 2.78 -16.20
CA VAL A 228 2.92 3.48 -15.37
C VAL A 228 2.90 4.96 -15.72
N LEU A 229 4.05 5.64 -15.73
CA LEU A 229 4.15 7.08 -15.91
C LEU A 229 3.81 7.56 -17.33
N ALA A 230 4.13 6.79 -18.37
CA ALA A 230 3.74 7.11 -19.75
C ALA A 230 2.21 7.16 -19.92
N ASN A 231 1.47 6.38 -19.12
CA ASN A 231 0.02 6.38 -19.10
C ASN A 231 -0.59 7.48 -18.19
N GLN A 232 0.21 8.34 -17.56
CA GLN A 232 -0.26 9.46 -16.73
C GLN A 232 -0.14 10.80 -17.50
N PRO A 233 -1.26 11.44 -17.92
CA PRO A 233 -1.19 12.73 -18.62
C PRO A 233 -0.65 13.85 -17.74
N GLU A 234 -0.88 13.76 -16.44
CA GLU A 234 -0.33 14.67 -15.43
C GLU A 234 1.20 14.61 -15.39
N PHE A 235 1.81 13.42 -15.51
CA PHE A 235 3.27 13.29 -15.58
C PHE A 235 3.84 14.04 -16.80
N ALA A 236 3.28 13.78 -17.98
CA ALA A 236 3.71 14.43 -19.21
C ALA A 236 3.56 15.96 -19.15
N ALA A 237 2.49 16.46 -18.52
CA ALA A 237 2.28 17.88 -18.32
C ALA A 237 3.30 18.49 -17.35
N VAL A 238 3.55 17.84 -16.22
CA VAL A 238 4.47 18.31 -15.17
C VAL A 238 5.93 18.36 -15.65
N PHE A 239 6.34 17.45 -16.53
CA PHE A 239 7.68 17.41 -17.12
C PHE A 239 7.77 18.04 -18.52
N ASN A 240 6.67 18.64 -19.02
CA ASN A 240 6.60 19.20 -20.37
C ASN A 240 7.08 18.23 -21.46
N CYS A 241 6.74 16.95 -21.34
CA CYS A 241 7.13 15.92 -22.32
C CYS A 241 6.45 16.20 -23.67
N PRO A 242 7.19 16.25 -24.79
CA PRO A 242 6.58 16.43 -26.11
C PRO A 242 5.63 15.28 -26.47
N VAL A 243 4.55 15.57 -27.19
CA VAL A 243 3.62 14.55 -27.68
C VAL A 243 4.34 13.57 -28.59
N ASP A 244 3.94 12.29 -28.54
CA ASP A 244 4.50 11.19 -29.33
C ASP A 244 5.94 10.79 -28.94
N THR A 245 6.33 11.13 -27.70
CA THR A 245 7.55 10.60 -27.09
C THR A 245 7.24 9.35 -26.25
N PRO A 246 8.24 8.51 -25.95
CA PRO A 246 8.01 7.30 -25.14
C PRO A 246 7.30 7.54 -23.80
N MET A 247 7.47 8.72 -23.21
CA MET A 247 6.86 9.11 -21.93
C MET A 247 5.62 10.00 -22.07
N ASN A 248 5.21 10.33 -23.31
CA ASN A 248 3.95 11.01 -23.63
C ASN A 248 3.36 10.44 -24.93
N PRO A 249 2.97 9.15 -24.92
CA PRO A 249 2.31 8.54 -26.07
C PRO A 249 0.92 9.16 -26.28
N THR A 250 0.49 9.18 -27.54
CA THR A 250 -0.85 9.64 -27.94
C THR A 250 -1.95 8.71 -27.42
N ASN A 251 -1.72 7.40 -27.50
CA ASN A 251 -2.61 6.38 -26.96
C ASN A 251 -2.19 6.02 -25.54
N ARG A 252 -3.12 6.15 -24.59
CA ARG A 252 -2.90 5.85 -23.18
C ARG A 252 -3.94 4.85 -22.69
N CYS A 253 -3.51 3.95 -21.82
CA CYS A 253 -4.39 3.04 -21.11
C CYS A 253 -4.89 3.71 -19.82
N ALA A 254 -6.20 3.61 -19.56
CA ALA A 254 -6.79 3.99 -18.28
C ALA A 254 -7.98 3.06 -18.00
N VAL A 255 -7.90 2.32 -16.89
CA VAL A 255 -9.01 1.49 -16.40
C VAL A 255 -9.75 2.20 -15.28
N TRP A 256 -9.01 2.76 -14.34
CA TRP A 256 -9.54 3.55 -13.23
C TRP A 256 -9.17 5.02 -13.47
#